data_AF-A0A3A0AA82-F1
#
_entry.id   AF-A0A3A0AA82-F1
#
_cell.length_a   1.000
_cell.length_b   1.000
_cell.length_c   1.000
_cell.angle_alpha   90.00
_cell.angle_beta   90.00
_cell.angle_gamma   90.00
#
_symmetry.space_group_name_H-M   'P 1'
#
loop_
_entity.id
_entity.type
_entity.pdbx_description
1 polymer ?
#
loop_
_entity_poly.entity_id
_entity_poly.type
_entity_poly.pdbx_seq_one_letter_code
_entity_poly.pdbx_strand_id
1 'polypeptide(L)'
;MLGWLRSGAAFPAKTVVLAFDDGYRSVYAEAWPRLAAYGFTATVFLVTGYCGRDNRWPGQPAHAPRLPLLSWAEADKLANAGWELGAHTCTHPPLPLVGAARVEQEVAESQAAIQARTGQAAAVFAYPYGARNAAVEAIVAQHCAGAVSTDMGLVTATGHPYRLARIDAYYWRPQAITAVNSPVFRGYLRLRDALRKLRRCVYTDWQGSGSLSRPASGPAA
;
A
#
# COMPACT_ATOMS: atom_id res chain seq x y z
N MET A 1 2.12 -4.68 -15.08
CA MET A 1 1.25 -3.49 -15.02
C MET A 1 1.87 -2.24 -15.66
N LEU A 2 3.04 -1.77 -15.19
CA LEU A 2 3.62 -0.50 -15.63
C LEU A 2 3.92 -0.41 -17.14
N GLY A 3 4.32 -1.51 -17.77
CA GLY A 3 4.55 -1.54 -19.23
C GLY A 3 3.30 -1.16 -20.05
N TRP A 4 2.13 -1.66 -19.66
CA TRP A 4 0.85 -1.30 -20.28
C TRP A 4 0.52 0.17 -20.09
N LEU A 5 0.68 0.69 -18.86
CA LEU A 5 0.47 2.11 -18.56
C LEU A 5 1.38 3.01 -19.38
N ARG A 6 2.66 2.66 -19.51
CA ARG A 6 3.63 3.43 -20.30
C ARG A 6 3.36 3.38 -21.80
N SER A 7 2.89 2.23 -22.30
CA SER A 7 2.57 2.09 -23.72
C SER A 7 1.31 2.84 -24.16
N GLY A 8 0.45 3.24 -23.21
CA GLY A 8 -0.87 3.80 -23.51
C GLY A 8 -1.86 2.78 -24.12
N ALA A 9 -1.44 1.52 -24.29
CA ALA A 9 -2.29 0.48 -24.84
C ALA A 9 -3.44 0.14 -23.89
N ALA A 10 -4.58 -0.24 -24.46
CA ALA A 10 -5.73 -0.70 -23.69
C ALA A 10 -5.39 -2.03 -23.01
N PHE A 11 -5.64 -2.14 -21.70
CA PHE A 11 -5.49 -3.40 -21.00
C PHE A 11 -6.38 -4.49 -21.62
N PRO A 12 -5.93 -5.76 -21.60
CA PRO A 12 -6.80 -6.87 -21.93
C PRO A 12 -8.09 -6.84 -21.12
N ALA A 13 -9.19 -7.31 -21.72
CA ALA A 13 -10.47 -7.38 -21.03
C ALA A 13 -10.34 -8.21 -19.74
N LYS A 14 -11.00 -7.75 -18.67
CA LYS A 14 -11.02 -8.41 -17.34
C LYS A 14 -9.64 -8.53 -16.66
N THR A 15 -8.75 -7.56 -16.88
CA THR A 15 -7.48 -7.47 -16.14
C THR A 15 -7.69 -7.03 -14.69
N VAL A 16 -7.03 -7.72 -13.76
CA VAL A 16 -6.90 -7.32 -12.35
C VAL A 16 -5.43 -7.39 -11.93
N VAL A 17 -5.05 -6.52 -10.99
CA VAL A 17 -3.75 -6.59 -10.30
C VAL A 17 -4.04 -6.83 -8.83
N LEU A 18 -3.53 -7.94 -8.31
CA LEU A 18 -3.62 -8.28 -6.89
C LEU A 18 -2.41 -7.70 -6.18
N ALA A 19 -2.65 -6.99 -5.09
CA ALA A 19 -1.61 -6.29 -4.36
C ALA A 19 -1.81 -6.46 -2.85
N PHE A 20 -0.73 -6.79 -2.14
CA PHE A 20 -0.71 -6.99 -0.70
C PHE A 20 0.33 -6.04 -0.08
N ASP A 21 -0.06 -5.30 0.95
CA ASP A 21 0.84 -4.40 1.67
C ASP A 21 1.47 -5.11 2.88
N ASP A 22 2.45 -4.44 3.49
CA ASP A 22 3.16 -4.79 4.73
C ASP A 22 4.04 -6.04 4.71
N GLY A 23 3.82 -6.97 3.77
CA GLY A 23 4.57 -8.22 3.70
C GLY A 23 4.24 -9.16 4.85
N TYR A 24 2.96 -9.27 5.25
CA TYR A 24 2.54 -10.27 6.24
C TYR A 24 2.84 -11.69 5.77
N ARG A 25 3.28 -12.55 6.69
CA ARG A 25 3.59 -13.96 6.38
C ARG A 25 2.39 -14.75 5.89
N SER A 26 1.16 -14.32 6.22
CA SER A 26 -0.08 -14.89 5.67
C SER A 26 -0.17 -14.79 4.15
N VAL A 27 0.51 -13.82 3.52
CA VAL A 27 0.60 -13.74 2.05
C VAL A 27 1.28 -15.00 1.50
N TYR A 28 2.38 -15.44 2.10
CA TYR A 28 3.06 -16.67 1.71
C TYR A 28 2.32 -17.93 2.16
N ALA A 29 1.86 -17.97 3.40
CA ALA A 29 1.26 -19.18 3.98
C ALA A 29 -0.15 -19.48 3.44
N GLU A 30 -0.94 -18.45 3.12
CA GLU A 30 -2.36 -18.61 2.78
C GLU A 30 -2.69 -18.09 1.38
N ALA A 31 -2.27 -16.87 1.03
CA ALA A 31 -2.68 -16.26 -0.24
C ALA A 31 -1.98 -16.94 -1.43
N TRP A 32 -0.67 -17.15 -1.34
CA TRP A 32 0.12 -17.75 -2.41
C TRP A 32 -0.38 -19.12 -2.89
N PRO A 33 -0.58 -20.14 -2.03
CA PRO A 33 -1.05 -21.45 -2.51
C PRO A 33 -2.45 -21.37 -3.15
N ARG A 34 -3.33 -20.49 -2.65
CA ARG A 34 -4.68 -20.30 -3.20
C ARG A 34 -4.64 -19.63 -4.57
N LEU A 35 -3.81 -18.60 -4.73
CA LEU A 35 -3.65 -17.91 -6.01
C LEU A 35 -2.96 -18.81 -7.05
N ALA A 36 -1.95 -19.57 -6.62
CA ALA A 36 -1.25 -20.53 -7.48
C ALA A 36 -2.20 -21.60 -8.04
N ALA A 37 -3.21 -22.04 -7.27
CA ALA A 37 -4.23 -22.99 -7.75
C ALA A 37 -5.06 -22.46 -8.94
N TYR A 38 -5.11 -21.14 -9.14
CA TYR A 38 -5.76 -20.48 -10.28
C TYR A 38 -4.75 -19.93 -11.31
N GLY A 39 -3.45 -20.21 -11.14
CA GLY A 39 -2.39 -19.66 -11.99
C GLY A 39 -2.19 -18.15 -11.85
N PHE A 40 -2.63 -17.56 -10.72
CA PHE A 40 -2.50 -16.13 -10.47
C PHE A 40 -1.21 -15.80 -9.73
N THR A 41 -0.63 -14.66 -10.09
CA THR A 41 0.44 -13.99 -9.35
C THR A 41 -0.07 -12.69 -8.75
N ALA A 42 0.72 -12.07 -7.89
CA ALA A 42 0.40 -10.81 -7.27
C ALA A 42 1.67 -10.00 -6.96
N THR A 43 1.48 -8.76 -6.54
CA THR A 43 2.52 -7.90 -5.99
C THR A 43 2.43 -7.91 -4.46
N VAL A 44 3.54 -8.03 -3.75
CA VAL A 44 3.63 -7.81 -2.31
C VAL A 44 4.61 -6.68 -2.00
N PHE A 45 4.15 -5.68 -1.25
CA PHE A 45 4.97 -4.52 -0.85
C PHE A 45 5.59 -4.78 0.52
N LEU A 46 6.92 -4.76 0.60
CA LEU A 46 7.67 -5.16 1.79
C LEU A 46 8.11 -3.97 2.62
N VAL A 47 7.87 -4.03 3.93
CA VAL A 47 8.55 -3.20 4.93
C VAL A 47 9.90 -3.86 5.23
N THR A 48 10.91 -3.51 4.43
CA THR A 48 12.12 -4.33 4.26
C THR A 48 12.97 -4.49 5.53
N GLY A 49 12.99 -3.49 6.41
CA GLY A 49 13.68 -3.56 7.71
C GLY A 49 13.04 -4.53 8.70
N TYR A 50 11.84 -5.02 8.38
CA TYR A 50 11.03 -5.90 9.22
C TYR A 50 10.82 -7.30 8.62
N CYS A 51 11.41 -7.60 7.46
CA CYS A 51 11.41 -8.97 6.93
C CYS A 51 12.03 -9.96 7.93
N GLY A 52 11.32 -11.05 8.23
CA GLY A 52 11.68 -12.06 9.23
C GLY A 52 11.35 -11.66 10.67
N ARG A 53 10.60 -10.58 10.88
CA ARG A 53 10.12 -10.09 12.18
C ARG A 53 8.59 -10.07 12.20
N ASP A 54 8.03 -9.20 13.03
CA ASP A 54 6.61 -8.89 13.17
C ASP A 54 6.37 -7.40 12.86
N ASN A 55 5.11 -7.00 12.74
CA ASN A 55 4.67 -5.64 12.40
C ASN A 55 4.87 -4.56 13.49
N ARG A 56 5.95 -4.65 14.30
CA ARG A 56 6.28 -3.70 15.39
C ARG A 56 7.14 -2.52 14.94
N TRP A 57 6.83 -1.93 13.79
CA TRP A 57 7.53 -0.72 13.35
C TRP A 57 7.15 0.51 14.18
N PRO A 58 7.98 1.58 14.18
CA PRO A 58 7.69 2.78 14.94
C PRO A 58 6.35 3.39 14.54
N GLY A 59 5.56 3.83 15.52
CA GLY A 59 4.23 4.40 15.28
C GLY A 59 3.10 3.38 15.16
N GLN A 60 3.37 2.07 15.24
CA GLN A 60 2.32 1.06 15.29
C GLN A 60 1.48 1.21 16.58
N PRO A 61 0.14 1.21 16.51
CA PRO A 61 -0.70 1.34 17.69
C PRO A 61 -0.47 0.18 18.68
N ALA A 62 -0.42 0.49 19.98
CA ALA A 62 -0.17 -0.52 21.02
C ALA A 62 -1.20 -1.67 21.06
N HIS A 63 -2.42 -1.41 20.58
CA HIS A 63 -3.50 -2.40 20.51
C HIS A 63 -3.49 -3.23 19.22
N ALA A 64 -2.64 -2.90 18.25
CA ALA A 64 -2.56 -3.66 17.00
C ALA A 64 -1.99 -5.05 17.29
N PRO A 65 -2.58 -6.11 16.72
CA PRO A 65 -2.07 -7.47 16.91
C PRO A 65 -0.67 -7.59 16.30
N ARG A 66 0.19 -8.34 17.00
CA ARG A 66 1.51 -8.71 16.48
C ARG A 66 1.36 -9.85 15.50
N LEU A 67 1.68 -9.58 14.25
CA LEU A 67 1.57 -10.55 13.17
C LEU A 67 2.95 -10.74 12.52
N PRO A 68 3.34 -11.99 12.22
CA PRO A 68 4.61 -12.28 11.58
C PRO A 68 4.63 -11.74 10.15
N LEU A 69 5.80 -11.28 9.72
CA LEU A 69 6.08 -10.81 8.38
C LEU A 69 6.96 -11.83 7.64
N LEU A 70 6.96 -11.73 6.32
CA LEU A 70 7.76 -12.56 5.44
C LEU A 70 9.24 -12.47 5.80
N SER A 71 9.89 -13.61 5.97
CA SER A 71 11.35 -13.68 5.92
C SER A 71 11.87 -13.42 4.51
N TRP A 72 13.15 -13.03 4.39
CA TRP A 72 13.77 -12.88 3.07
C TRP A 72 13.77 -14.19 2.27
N ALA A 73 13.88 -15.34 2.93
CA ALA A 73 13.78 -16.64 2.26
C ALA A 73 12.37 -16.93 1.74
N GLU A 74 11.31 -16.49 2.43
CA GLU A 74 9.93 -16.61 1.95
C GLU A 74 9.66 -15.61 0.81
N ALA A 75 10.17 -14.38 0.91
CA ALA A 75 10.08 -13.38 -0.16
C ALA A 75 10.76 -13.84 -1.45
N ASP A 76 11.97 -14.43 -1.35
CA ASP A 76 12.69 -14.99 -2.49
C ASP A 76 11.93 -16.14 -3.17
N LYS A 77 11.27 -17.01 -2.38
CA LYS A 77 10.38 -18.04 -2.93
C LYS A 77 9.19 -17.46 -3.68
N LEU A 78 8.58 -16.37 -3.19
CA LEU A 78 7.50 -15.69 -3.92
C LEU A 78 8.01 -15.10 -5.24
N ALA A 79 9.17 -14.44 -5.23
CA ALA A 79 9.79 -13.89 -6.44
C ALA A 79 10.05 -14.99 -7.48
N ASN A 80 10.64 -16.11 -7.06
CA ASN A 80 10.87 -17.28 -7.92
C ASN A 80 9.56 -17.93 -8.44
N ALA A 81 8.43 -17.70 -7.75
CA ALA A 81 7.10 -18.11 -8.19
C ALA A 81 6.38 -17.07 -9.07
N GLY A 82 7.10 -16.04 -9.53
CA GLY A 82 6.56 -15.01 -10.45
C GLY A 82 5.80 -13.88 -9.76
N TRP A 83 5.88 -13.76 -8.43
CA TRP A 83 5.34 -12.60 -7.74
C TRP A 83 6.23 -11.38 -7.95
N GLU A 84 5.62 -10.20 -7.90
CA GLU A 84 6.36 -8.94 -7.89
C GLU A 84 6.63 -8.51 -6.46
N LEU A 85 7.90 -8.22 -6.13
CA LEU A 85 8.27 -7.62 -4.86
C LEU A 85 8.36 -6.09 -5.02
N GLY A 86 7.45 -5.38 -4.35
CA GLY A 86 7.42 -3.93 -4.30
C GLY A 86 8.00 -3.37 -2.99
N ALA A 87 8.38 -2.10 -3.00
CA ALA A 87 8.91 -1.42 -1.82
C ALA A 87 7.78 -0.76 -0.99
N HIS A 88 7.85 -0.92 0.33
CA HIS A 88 6.94 -0.26 1.30
C HIS A 88 7.73 0.47 2.40
N THR A 89 8.83 1.13 2.04
CA THR A 89 9.85 1.72 2.95
C THR A 89 10.62 0.68 3.76
N CYS A 90 11.57 1.15 4.58
CA CYS A 90 12.33 0.31 5.49
C CYS A 90 11.61 0.14 6.83
N THR A 91 11.03 1.22 7.36
CA THR A 91 10.44 1.22 8.72
C THR A 91 9.00 1.73 8.79
N HIS A 92 8.29 1.76 7.67
CA HIS A 92 6.87 2.12 7.57
C HIS A 92 6.48 3.50 8.15
N PRO A 93 7.28 4.59 8.01
CA PRO A 93 6.87 5.88 8.54
C PRO A 93 5.81 6.56 7.64
N PRO A 94 4.97 7.45 8.21
CA PRO A 94 4.21 8.40 7.41
C PRO A 94 5.16 9.41 6.73
N LEU A 95 5.50 9.15 5.47
CA LEU A 95 6.57 9.86 4.73
C LEU A 95 6.52 11.39 4.77
N PRO A 96 5.35 12.06 4.71
CA PRO A 96 5.29 13.52 4.83
C PRO A 96 5.81 14.08 6.17
N LEU A 97 6.00 13.24 7.20
CA LEU A 97 6.35 13.67 8.56
C LEU A 97 7.81 13.43 8.94
N VAL A 98 8.64 12.81 8.09
CA VAL A 98 10.02 12.43 8.45
C VAL A 98 11.11 13.26 7.78
N GLY A 99 10.74 14.22 6.91
CA GLY A 99 11.68 15.09 6.22
C GLY A 99 12.34 14.44 4.99
N ALA A 100 12.76 15.26 4.02
CA ALA A 100 13.17 14.79 2.70
C ALA A 100 14.35 13.80 2.71
N ALA A 101 15.39 14.06 3.51
CA ALA A 101 16.55 13.17 3.61
C ALA A 101 16.16 11.77 4.14
N ARG A 102 15.23 11.70 5.09
CA ARG A 102 14.73 10.41 5.59
C ARG A 102 13.82 9.74 4.59
N VAL A 103 12.98 10.48 3.87
CA VAL A 103 12.16 9.93 2.77
C VAL A 103 13.05 9.28 1.71
N GLU A 104 14.09 9.97 1.26
CA GLU A 104 15.08 9.47 0.31
C GLU A 104 15.70 8.16 0.80
N GLN A 105 16.17 8.15 2.05
CA GLN A 105 16.76 6.97 2.67
C GLN A 105 15.76 5.78 2.71
N GLU A 106 14.54 6.01 3.20
CA GLU A 106 13.51 4.98 3.33
C GLU A 106 13.16 4.33 1.98
N VAL A 107 13.09 5.15 0.92
CA VAL A 107 12.76 4.70 -0.43
C VAL A 107 13.93 3.94 -1.06
N ALA A 108 15.11 4.58 -1.12
CA ALA A 108 16.29 4.02 -1.78
C ALA A 108 16.77 2.72 -1.11
N GLU A 109 16.90 2.72 0.22
CA GLU A 109 17.38 1.53 0.95
C GLU A 109 16.41 0.36 0.84
N SER A 110 15.09 0.62 0.81
CA SER A 110 14.10 -0.45 0.67
C SER A 110 14.16 -1.11 -0.70
N GLN A 111 14.35 -0.35 -1.78
CA GLN A 111 14.57 -0.94 -3.10
C GLN A 111 15.88 -1.72 -3.17
N ALA A 112 16.97 -1.13 -2.66
CA ALA A 112 18.28 -1.77 -2.65
C ALA A 112 18.26 -3.09 -1.88
N ALA A 113 17.55 -3.15 -0.74
CA ALA A 113 17.38 -4.36 0.04
C ALA A 113 16.69 -5.48 -0.75
N ILE A 114 15.60 -5.17 -1.47
CA ILE A 114 14.89 -6.17 -2.29
C ILE A 114 15.79 -6.68 -3.41
N GLN A 115 16.44 -5.77 -4.14
CA GLN A 115 17.37 -6.13 -5.22
C GLN A 115 18.52 -7.00 -4.73
N ALA A 116 19.14 -6.64 -3.60
CA ALA A 116 20.27 -7.37 -3.04
C ALA A 116 19.89 -8.77 -2.53
N ARG A 117 18.65 -8.94 -2.05
CA ARG A 117 18.20 -10.20 -1.43
C ARG A 117 17.55 -11.18 -2.40
N THR A 118 16.97 -10.69 -3.48
CA THR A 118 16.14 -11.50 -4.40
C THR A 118 16.51 -11.35 -5.87
N GLY A 119 17.41 -10.42 -6.20
CA GLY A 119 17.76 -10.11 -7.60
C GLY A 119 16.68 -9.34 -8.37
N GLN A 120 15.48 -9.16 -7.83
CA GLN A 120 14.39 -8.43 -8.47
C GLN A 120 14.50 -6.92 -8.20
N ALA A 121 14.36 -6.12 -9.25
CA ALA A 121 14.25 -4.67 -9.13
C ALA A 121 12.85 -4.31 -8.62
N ALA A 122 12.76 -3.69 -7.43
CA ALA A 122 11.51 -3.24 -6.83
C ALA A 122 10.93 -2.02 -7.56
N ALA A 123 10.39 -2.23 -8.75
CA ALA A 123 9.95 -1.17 -9.66
C ALA A 123 8.71 -0.39 -9.18
N VAL A 124 7.89 -0.96 -8.30
CA VAL A 124 6.66 -0.33 -7.81
C VAL A 124 6.76 -0.05 -6.30
N PHE A 125 6.27 1.10 -5.90
CA PHE A 125 6.22 1.54 -4.50
C PHE A 125 4.79 1.63 -3.97
N ALA A 126 4.59 1.35 -2.69
CA ALA A 126 3.36 1.68 -1.97
C ALA A 126 3.67 2.68 -0.84
N TYR A 127 2.89 3.75 -0.72
CA TYR A 127 3.08 4.72 0.36
C TYR A 127 2.48 4.18 1.67
N PRO A 128 3.23 4.10 2.78
CA PRO A 128 2.67 3.76 4.09
C PRO A 128 1.46 4.63 4.42
N TYR A 129 0.35 4.01 4.82
CA TYR A 129 -0.93 4.67 5.11
C TYR A 129 -1.54 5.45 3.92
N GLY A 130 -0.96 5.37 2.73
CA GLY A 130 -1.25 6.25 1.60
C GLY A 130 -0.75 7.70 1.78
N ALA A 131 0.04 7.97 2.82
CA ALA A 131 0.51 9.30 3.18
C ALA A 131 1.58 9.80 2.20
N ARG A 132 1.29 10.91 1.51
CA ARG A 132 2.15 11.49 0.47
C ARG A 132 1.86 12.98 0.28
N ASN A 133 2.83 13.68 -0.31
CA ASN A 133 2.70 15.04 -0.83
C ASN A 133 3.58 15.17 -2.09
N ALA A 134 3.59 16.33 -2.76
CA ALA A 134 4.35 16.52 -3.99
C ALA A 134 5.86 16.26 -3.83
N ALA A 135 6.45 16.62 -2.68
CA ALA A 135 7.87 16.38 -2.42
C ALA A 135 8.19 14.89 -2.28
N VAL A 136 7.35 14.14 -1.53
CA VAL A 136 7.48 12.69 -1.40
C VAL A 136 7.31 11.99 -2.74
N GLU A 137 6.33 12.41 -3.55
CA GLU A 137 6.11 11.83 -4.88
C GLU A 137 7.27 12.09 -5.84
N ALA A 138 7.88 13.28 -5.77
CA ALA A 138 9.06 13.61 -6.57
C ALA A 138 10.26 12.71 -6.21
N ILE A 139 10.48 12.46 -4.91
CA ILE A 139 11.52 11.53 -4.44
C ILE A 139 11.23 10.11 -4.93
N VAL A 140 10.01 9.60 -4.73
CA VAL A 140 9.64 8.26 -5.19
C VAL A 140 9.82 8.10 -6.71
N ALA A 141 9.55 9.15 -7.50
CA ALA A 141 9.75 9.13 -8.95
C ALA A 141 11.22 9.07 -9.39
N GLN A 142 12.18 9.37 -8.51
CA GLN A 142 13.62 9.23 -8.81
C GLN A 142 14.10 7.78 -8.66
N HIS A 143 13.41 6.96 -7.84
CA HIS A 143 13.82 5.59 -7.52
C HIS A 143 12.90 4.53 -8.15
N CYS A 144 11.61 4.82 -8.25
CA CYS A 144 10.60 3.85 -8.64
C CYS A 144 10.04 4.15 -10.03
N ALA A 145 9.57 3.12 -10.72
CA ALA A 145 8.95 3.22 -12.04
C ALA A 145 7.45 3.58 -11.98
N GLY A 146 6.84 3.44 -10.80
CA GLY A 146 5.45 3.81 -10.49
C GLY A 146 5.13 3.57 -9.02
N ALA A 147 3.97 4.05 -8.56
CA ALA A 147 3.54 3.88 -7.18
C ALA A 147 2.01 3.76 -7.04
N VAL A 148 1.58 2.94 -6.08
CA VAL A 148 0.17 2.76 -5.73
C VAL A 148 -0.22 3.62 -4.53
N SER A 149 -1.44 4.16 -4.56
CA SER A 149 -2.02 4.96 -3.47
C SER A 149 -3.16 4.22 -2.77
N THR A 150 -3.72 4.82 -1.73
CA THR A 150 -4.98 4.36 -1.11
C THR A 150 -6.19 5.08 -1.72
N ASP A 151 -6.04 5.79 -2.83
CA ASP A 151 -7.17 6.40 -3.52
C ASP A 151 -8.07 5.30 -4.07
N MET A 152 -9.38 5.42 -3.85
CA MET A 152 -10.32 4.38 -4.23
C MET A 152 -10.67 4.58 -5.69
N GLY A 153 -10.38 3.58 -6.53
CA GLY A 153 -10.73 3.68 -7.93
C GLY A 153 -10.11 2.60 -8.81
N LEU A 154 -10.46 2.67 -10.08
CA LEU A 154 -9.88 1.84 -11.13
C LEU A 154 -8.66 2.55 -11.71
N VAL A 155 -7.63 1.77 -12.03
CA VAL A 155 -6.47 2.26 -12.79
C VAL A 155 -6.90 2.53 -14.23
N THR A 156 -6.58 3.72 -14.74
CA THR A 156 -6.80 4.12 -16.14
C THR A 156 -5.46 4.37 -16.83
N ALA A 157 -5.41 4.23 -18.16
CA ALA A 157 -4.21 4.52 -18.94
C ALA A 157 -3.75 5.99 -18.83
N THR A 158 -4.68 6.89 -18.50
CA THR A 158 -4.43 8.33 -18.29
C THR A 158 -4.15 8.71 -16.83
N GLY A 159 -4.13 7.72 -15.92
CA GLY A 159 -3.91 7.95 -14.49
C GLY A 159 -2.46 8.34 -14.18
N HIS A 160 -2.27 9.06 -13.07
CA HIS A 160 -0.93 9.46 -12.64
C HIS A 160 -0.10 8.23 -12.21
N PRO A 161 1.08 7.97 -12.80
CA PRO A 161 1.84 6.72 -12.61
C PRO A 161 2.33 6.48 -11.18
N TYR A 162 2.42 7.55 -10.39
CA TYR A 162 2.80 7.50 -8.97
C TYR A 162 1.63 7.64 -7.99
N ARG A 163 0.39 7.52 -8.49
CA ARG A 163 -0.84 7.57 -7.69
C ARG A 163 -1.86 6.55 -8.19
N LEU A 164 -1.40 5.34 -8.52
CA LEU A 164 -2.28 4.30 -9.04
C LEU A 164 -3.33 3.93 -7.98
N ALA A 165 -4.60 4.14 -8.32
CA ALA A 165 -5.72 3.89 -7.43
C ALA A 165 -5.87 2.38 -7.14
N ARG A 166 -6.42 2.07 -5.96
CA ARG A 166 -6.66 0.70 -5.51
C ARG A 166 -8.10 0.54 -5.01
N ILE A 167 -8.51 -0.71 -4.85
CA ILE A 167 -9.81 -1.04 -4.26
C ILE A 167 -9.52 -2.02 -3.13
N ASP A 168 -9.82 -1.64 -1.90
CA ASP A 168 -9.60 -2.54 -0.75
C ASP A 168 -10.55 -3.74 -0.87
N ALA A 169 -10.03 -4.94 -0.60
CA ALA A 169 -10.80 -6.19 -0.64
C ALA A 169 -12.05 -6.15 0.26
N TYR A 170 -12.06 -5.31 1.29
CA TYR A 170 -13.23 -5.06 2.13
C TYR A 170 -14.48 -4.66 1.33
N TYR A 171 -14.31 -3.91 0.24
CA TYR A 171 -15.41 -3.45 -0.61
C TYR A 171 -15.93 -4.54 -1.56
N TRP A 172 -15.32 -5.72 -1.56
CA TRP A 172 -15.74 -6.89 -2.33
C TRP A 172 -16.73 -7.81 -1.59
N ARG A 173 -17.20 -7.42 -0.40
CA ARG A 173 -18.09 -8.23 0.45
C ARG A 173 -19.53 -8.44 -0.08
N PRO A 174 -20.17 -7.53 -0.83
CA PRO A 174 -21.50 -7.80 -1.35
C PRO A 174 -21.43 -8.83 -2.48
N GLN A 175 -22.02 -10.01 -2.28
CA GLN A 175 -22.21 -11.04 -3.33
C GLN A 175 -22.94 -10.50 -4.57
N ALA A 176 -23.64 -9.37 -4.46
CA ALA A 176 -24.39 -8.73 -5.54
C ALA A 176 -23.51 -8.03 -6.59
N ILE A 177 -22.22 -7.83 -6.33
CA ILE A 177 -21.29 -7.22 -7.29
C ILE A 177 -20.36 -8.30 -7.83
N THR A 178 -20.90 -9.17 -8.68
CA THR A 178 -20.13 -10.25 -9.31
C THR A 178 -19.37 -9.79 -10.55
N ALA A 179 -19.86 -8.74 -11.23
CA ALA A 179 -19.24 -8.20 -12.43
C ALA A 179 -18.24 -7.08 -12.11
N VAL A 180 -16.96 -7.48 -11.98
CA VAL A 180 -15.80 -6.57 -11.94
C VAL A 180 -15.95 -5.54 -13.07
N ASN A 181 -15.82 -4.25 -12.75
CA ASN A 181 -15.80 -3.15 -13.71
C ASN A 181 -17.15 -2.82 -14.41
N SER A 182 -18.28 -3.37 -13.96
CA SER A 182 -19.62 -3.02 -14.48
C SER A 182 -20.03 -1.56 -14.16
N PRO A 183 -21.01 -0.97 -14.87
CA PRO A 183 -21.51 0.38 -14.55
C PRO A 183 -22.02 0.49 -13.11
N VAL A 184 -22.74 -0.54 -12.62
CA VAL A 184 -23.22 -0.63 -11.24
C VAL A 184 -22.04 -0.62 -10.26
N PHE A 185 -20.99 -1.40 -10.53
CA PHE A 185 -19.78 -1.42 -9.71
C PHE A 185 -19.09 -0.06 -9.66
N ARG A 186 -18.94 0.61 -10.82
CA ARG A 186 -18.35 1.95 -10.89
C ARG A 186 -19.16 2.97 -10.10
N GLY A 187 -20.49 2.90 -10.17
CA GLY A 187 -21.39 3.73 -9.36
C GLY A 187 -21.21 3.48 -7.86
N TYR A 188 -21.16 2.22 -7.44
CA TYR A 188 -20.90 1.82 -6.06
C TYR A 188 -19.57 2.37 -5.54
N LEU A 189 -18.48 2.25 -6.30
CA LEU A 189 -17.17 2.78 -5.91
C LEU A 189 -17.19 4.30 -5.76
N ARG A 190 -17.84 5.04 -6.66
CA ARG A 190 -17.99 6.51 -6.56
C ARG A 190 -18.71 6.92 -5.28
N LEU A 191 -19.80 6.23 -4.94
CA LEU A 191 -20.53 6.48 -3.69
C LEU A 191 -19.64 6.20 -2.47
N ARG A 192 -18.94 5.07 -2.45
CA ARG A 192 -18.04 4.70 -1.35
C ARG A 192 -16.88 5.67 -1.18
N ASP A 193 -16.27 6.13 -2.27
CA ASP A 193 -15.20 7.12 -2.21
C ASP A 193 -15.71 8.47 -1.71
N ALA A 194 -16.91 8.91 -2.13
CA ALA A 194 -17.55 10.11 -1.60
C ALA A 194 -17.81 10.01 -0.10
N LEU A 195 -18.38 8.90 0.38
CA LEU A 195 -18.60 8.65 1.81
C LEU A 195 -17.28 8.63 2.60
N ARG A 196 -16.23 8.05 2.02
CA ARG A 196 -14.90 8.00 2.65
C ARG A 196 -14.26 9.39 2.75
N LYS A 197 -14.40 10.21 1.71
CA LYS A 197 -13.96 11.61 1.72
C LYS A 197 -14.73 12.42 2.76
N LEU A 198 -16.06 12.30 2.80
CA LEU A 198 -16.90 12.95 3.81
C LEU A 198 -16.50 12.56 5.24
N ARG A 199 -16.32 11.25 5.51
CA ARG A 199 -15.88 10.77 6.82
C ARG A 199 -14.51 11.35 7.21
N ARG A 200 -13.58 11.48 6.28
CA ARG A 200 -12.28 12.12 6.54
C ARG A 200 -12.46 13.58 6.92
N CYS A 201 -13.24 14.37 6.19
CA CYS A 201 -13.50 15.78 6.52
C CYS A 201 -14.10 15.93 7.93
N VAL A 202 -15.14 15.17 8.25
CA VAL A 202 -15.81 15.21 9.56
C VAL A 202 -14.85 14.82 10.69
N TYR A 203 -13.98 13.83 10.46
CA TYR A 203 -13.02 13.38 11.46
C TYR A 203 -11.84 14.35 11.64
N THR A 204 -11.36 15.00 10.57
CA THR A 204 -10.34 16.05 10.66
C THR A 204 -10.88 17.32 11.34
N ASP A 205 -12.15 17.67 11.14
CA ASP A 205 -12.79 18.81 11.82
C ASP A 205 -12.97 18.55 13.32
N TRP A 206 -13.25 17.30 13.72
CA TRP A 206 -13.33 16.91 15.12
C TRP A 206 -11.97 16.97 15.85
N GLN A 207 -10.86 16.61 15.19
CA GLN A 207 -9.52 16.76 15.78
C GLN A 207 -9.02 18.21 15.79
N GLY A 208 -9.49 19.07 14.87
CA GLY A 208 -9.19 20.51 14.84
C GLY A 208 -9.95 21.35 15.85
N SER A 209 -11.12 20.89 16.31
CA SER A 209 -11.98 21.59 17.28
C SER A 209 -11.70 21.23 18.76
N GLY A 210 -10.75 20.32 19.02
CA GLY A 210 -10.41 19.81 20.35
C GLY A 210 -9.35 20.60 21.13
N SER A 211 -9.07 21.86 20.79
CA SER A 211 -8.21 22.74 21.61
C SER A 211 -9.05 23.63 22.53
N LEU A 212 -9.77 23.02 23.47
CA LEU A 212 -10.23 23.72 24.67
C LEU A 212 -9.53 23.12 25.88
N SER A 213 -8.65 23.95 26.44
CA SER A 213 -7.92 23.79 27.70
C SER A 213 -8.66 22.97 28.75
N ARG A 214 -8.10 21.83 29.14
CA ARG A 214 -8.36 21.28 30.48
C ARG A 214 -7.64 22.18 31.49
N PRO A 215 -8.32 22.75 32.49
CA PRO A 215 -7.64 23.45 33.56
C PRO A 215 -6.79 22.46 34.35
N ALA A 216 -5.60 22.91 34.75
CA ALA A 216 -4.71 22.16 35.62
C ALA A 216 -5.40 21.91 36.97
N SER A 217 -5.61 20.65 37.33
CA SER A 217 -5.78 20.27 38.73
C SER A 217 -4.43 19.79 39.25
N GLY A 218 -3.80 20.62 40.08
CA GLY A 218 -2.59 20.31 40.84
C GLY A 218 -2.80 19.20 41.88
N PRO A 219 -1.73 18.83 42.60
CA PRO A 219 -1.70 17.63 43.43
C PRO A 219 -2.26 17.87 44.83
N ALA A 220 -2.89 16.85 45.39
CA ALA A 220 -3.08 16.64 46.83
C ALA A 220 -3.07 15.12 47.03
N ALA A 221 -2.01 14.57 47.65
CA ALA A 221 -1.83 14.38 49.10
C ALA A 221 -2.68 13.21 49.60
#